data_AF-A0A4R9H959-F1
#
_entry.id   AF-A0A4R9H959-F1
#
_cell.length_a   1.000
_cell.length_b   1.000
_cell.length_c   1.000
_cell.angle_alpha   90.00
_cell.angle_beta   90.00
_cell.angle_gamma   90.00
#
_symmetry.space_group_name_H-M   'P 1'
#
loop_
_entity.id
_entity.type
_entity.pdbx_description
1 polymer ?
#
loop_
_entity_poly.entity_id
_entity_poly.type
_entity_poly.pdbx_seq_one_letter_code
_entity_poly.pdbx_strand_id
1 'polypeptide(L)'
;MNQIELTKGLYLAKKPAKEYFNLVDHYGVIDIGNVSGLFHNAGQSPIVIEKIAGKGNVANYASSDWIIIGKVKDHHILSAKIRLKTALNDPTYDLLGNNCEHFARFITEGKKRSTQVNVFAMAAMAGLVFLMSQD
;
A
#
# COMPACT_ATOMS: atom_id res chain seq x y z
N MET A 1 7.39 22.79 12.25
CA MET A 1 6.65 21.57 11.85
C MET A 1 6.96 20.50 12.88
N ASN A 2 5.98 20.02 13.64
CA ASN A 2 6.18 18.94 14.59
C ASN A 2 6.53 17.67 13.81
N GLN A 3 7.80 17.27 13.84
CA GLN A 3 8.20 15.94 13.42
C GLN A 3 7.56 14.96 14.41
N ILE A 4 6.53 14.26 13.97
CA ILE A 4 6.02 13.10 14.73
C ILE A 4 7.18 12.11 14.77
N GLU A 5 7.78 11.91 15.95
CA GLU A 5 8.76 10.84 16.12
C GLU A 5 8.08 9.52 15.80
N LEU A 6 8.47 8.92 14.69
CA LEU A 6 7.94 7.64 14.26
C LEU A 6 8.49 6.55 15.18
N THR A 7 7.63 6.10 16.09
CA THR A 7 7.94 4.96 16.98
C THR A 7 8.03 3.65 16.21
N LYS A 8 8.61 2.61 16.83
CA LYS A 8 8.60 1.26 16.27
C LYS A 8 7.16 0.79 15.95
N GLY A 9 6.99 0.15 14.80
CA GLY A 9 5.68 -0.33 14.37
C GLY A 9 5.57 -0.64 12.89
N LEU A 10 4.40 -1.13 12.50
CA LEU A 10 3.99 -1.26 11.11
C LEU A 10 3.02 -0.13 10.76
N TYR A 11 3.21 0.48 9.61
CA TYR A 11 2.46 1.65 9.16
C TYR A 11 1.90 1.44 7.76
N LEU A 12 0.68 1.88 7.54
CA LEU A 12 0.14 2.10 6.20
C LEU A 12 0.70 3.43 5.70
N ALA A 13 1.31 3.41 4.53
CA ALA A 13 1.85 4.60 3.89
C ALA A 13 1.41 4.68 2.42
N LYS A 14 1.41 5.90 1.89
CA LYS A 14 1.28 6.14 0.46
C LYS A 14 2.30 7.16 -0.01
N LYS A 15 2.67 7.10 -1.28
CA LYS A 15 3.38 8.18 -1.97
C LYS A 15 2.53 8.64 -3.15
N PRO A 16 2.53 9.95 -3.47
CA PRO A 16 1.80 10.47 -4.61
C PRO A 16 2.19 9.75 -5.90
N ALA A 17 1.21 9.52 -6.76
CA ALA A 17 1.40 8.91 -8.06
C ALA A 17 2.48 9.67 -8.87
N LYS A 18 3.51 8.95 -9.35
CA LYS A 18 4.43 9.45 -10.40
C LYS A 18 4.20 8.75 -11.76
N GLU A 19 3.38 7.70 -11.76
CA GLU A 19 3.04 6.87 -12.93
C GLU A 19 1.53 6.95 -13.21
N TYR A 20 1.06 6.45 -14.35
CA TYR A 20 -0.35 6.48 -14.79
C TYR A 20 -1.00 7.87 -14.73
N PHE A 21 -0.40 8.86 -15.37
CA PHE A 21 -0.92 10.25 -15.44
C PHE A 21 -1.18 10.89 -14.06
N ASN A 22 -0.45 10.47 -13.03
CA ASN A 22 -0.62 10.92 -11.64
C ASN A 22 -1.99 10.55 -11.01
N LEU A 23 -2.69 9.54 -11.56
CA LEU A 23 -4.07 9.24 -11.14
C LEU A 23 -4.17 8.24 -9.98
N VAL A 24 -3.12 7.45 -9.71
CA VAL A 24 -3.19 6.33 -8.76
C VAL A 24 -2.06 6.41 -7.75
N ASP A 25 -2.39 6.81 -6.52
CA ASP A 25 -1.46 6.82 -5.40
C ASP A 25 -0.85 5.43 -5.18
N HIS A 26 0.44 5.38 -4.87
CA HIS A 26 1.13 4.12 -4.60
C HIS A 26 1.16 3.84 -3.10
N TYR A 27 0.79 2.63 -2.70
CA TYR A 27 0.67 2.25 -1.29
C TYR A 27 1.70 1.19 -0.90
N GLY A 28 2.12 1.26 0.36
CA GLY A 28 3.08 0.33 0.94
C GLY A 28 2.90 0.21 2.45
N VAL A 29 3.62 -0.75 3.01
CA VAL A 29 3.72 -0.97 4.45
C VAL A 29 5.11 -0.56 4.89
N ILE A 30 5.21 0.40 5.81
CA ILE A 30 6.50 0.79 6.41
C ILE A 30 6.68 0.02 7.72
N ASP A 31 7.79 -0.70 7.83
CA ASP A 31 8.25 -1.38 9.03
C ASP A 31 9.39 -0.58 9.67
N ILE A 32 9.15 -0.08 10.88
CA ILE A 32 10.12 0.69 11.66
C ILE A 32 10.58 -0.14 12.85
N GLY A 33 11.89 -0.41 12.89
CA GLY A 33 12.50 -1.22 13.95
C GLY A 33 12.33 -2.73 13.77
N ASN A 34 12.09 -3.19 12.54
CA ASN A 34 11.94 -4.61 12.18
C ASN A 34 10.88 -5.34 13.04
N VAL A 35 9.73 -4.70 13.23
CA VAL A 35 8.61 -5.29 13.97
C VAL A 35 8.06 -6.51 13.24
N SER A 36 8.17 -6.55 11.90
CA SER A 36 7.83 -7.74 11.12
C SER A 36 8.75 -8.94 11.41
N GLY A 37 10.01 -8.69 11.78
CA GLY A 37 11.04 -9.72 11.93
C GLY A 37 11.52 -10.31 10.60
N LEU A 38 11.27 -9.63 9.48
CA LEU A 38 11.65 -10.11 8.14
C LEU A 38 13.03 -9.63 7.69
N PHE A 39 13.52 -8.51 8.24
CA PHE A 39 14.73 -7.83 7.75
C PHE A 39 15.80 -7.74 8.83
N HIS A 40 16.40 -8.88 9.19
CA HIS A 40 17.41 -8.98 10.27
C HIS A 40 18.63 -8.06 10.09
N ASN A 41 18.97 -7.68 8.84
CA ASN A 41 20.14 -6.86 8.52
C ASN A 41 19.80 -5.38 8.25
N ALA A 42 18.54 -4.97 8.32
CA ALA A 42 18.12 -3.60 8.00
C ALA A 42 18.39 -2.56 9.11
N GLY A 43 18.85 -3.00 10.29
CA GLY A 43 19.07 -2.12 11.44
C GLY A 43 17.78 -1.49 11.96
N GLN A 44 17.85 -0.23 12.41
CA GLN A 44 16.68 0.54 12.87
C GLN A 44 16.01 1.36 11.75
N SER A 45 16.59 1.37 10.55
CA SER A 45 16.10 2.17 9.43
C SER A 45 14.72 1.68 8.96
N PRO A 46 13.77 2.58 8.67
CA PRO A 46 12.48 2.22 8.11
C PRO A 46 12.62 1.46 6.78
N ILE A 47 11.96 0.30 6.68
CA ILE A 47 11.85 -0.46 5.44
C ILE A 47 10.42 -0.32 4.91
N VAL A 48 10.28 0.05 3.65
CA VAL A 48 9.01 -0.02 2.95
C VAL A 48 8.89 -1.34 2.21
N ILE A 49 7.74 -1.98 2.34
CA ILE A 49 7.33 -3.19 1.63
C ILE A 49 6.17 -2.79 0.75
N GLU A 50 6.34 -2.92 -0.56
CA GLU A 50 5.38 -2.49 -1.56
C GLU A 50 5.24 -3.55 -2.65
N LYS A 51 4.13 -3.50 -3.39
CA LYS A 51 3.90 -4.39 -4.53
C LYS A 51 3.90 -3.57 -5.80
N ILE A 52 4.87 -3.83 -6.69
CA ILE A 52 5.15 -3.05 -7.90
C ILE A 52 4.81 -3.88 -9.14
N ALA A 53 4.08 -3.29 -10.08
CA ALA A 53 3.76 -3.92 -11.37
C ALA A 53 5.05 -4.35 -12.09
N GLY A 54 5.07 -5.57 -12.62
CA GLY A 54 6.24 -6.14 -13.31
C GLY A 54 7.42 -6.53 -12.41
N LYS A 55 7.43 -6.15 -11.13
CA LYS A 55 8.47 -6.52 -10.15
C LYS A 55 7.96 -7.39 -9.00
N GLY A 56 6.65 -7.45 -8.78
CA GLY A 56 6.04 -8.23 -7.69
C GLY A 56 6.22 -7.54 -6.34
N ASN A 57 6.48 -8.33 -5.29
CA ASN A 57 6.72 -7.83 -3.94
C ASN A 57 8.15 -7.31 -3.81
N VAL A 58 8.32 -6.08 -3.33
CA VAL A 58 9.61 -5.40 -3.20
C VAL A 58 9.76 -4.84 -1.78
N ALA A 59 10.97 -4.88 -1.23
CA ALA A 59 11.32 -4.26 0.04
C ALA A 59 12.57 -3.40 -0.10
N ASN A 60 12.51 -2.13 0.33
CA ASN A 60 13.60 -1.15 0.24
C ASN A 60 13.61 -0.22 1.46
N TYR A 61 14.68 0.54 1.66
CA TYR A 61 14.67 1.64 2.63
C TYR A 61 13.63 2.68 2.25
N ALA A 62 12.85 3.15 3.23
CA ALA A 62 11.83 4.15 2.99
C ALA A 62 12.48 5.51 2.70
N SER A 63 12.04 6.15 1.62
CA SER A 63 12.37 7.53 1.26
C SER A 63 11.44 8.53 1.94
N SER A 64 11.77 9.82 1.87
CA SER A 64 10.99 10.90 2.52
C SER A 64 9.68 11.27 1.81
N ASP A 65 9.40 10.68 0.65
CA ASP A 65 8.18 10.93 -0.14
C ASP A 65 6.98 10.08 0.30
N TRP A 66 7.16 9.20 1.28
CA TRP A 66 6.09 8.43 1.88
C TRP A 66 5.33 9.23 2.94
N ILE A 67 4.02 9.30 2.77
CA ILE A 67 3.05 9.89 3.68
C ILE A 67 2.44 8.76 4.51
N ILE A 68 2.62 8.81 5.83
CA ILE A 68 2.01 7.86 6.77
C ILE A 68 0.51 8.15 6.87
N ILE A 69 -0.31 7.13 6.61
CA ILE A 69 -1.77 7.19 6.72
C ILE A 69 -2.22 6.74 8.10
N GLY A 70 -1.57 5.70 8.66
CA GLY A 70 -1.94 5.18 9.97
C GLY A 70 -0.99 4.10 10.48
N LYS A 71 -0.97 3.93 11.81
CA LYS A 71 -0.20 2.90 12.51
C LYS A 71 -1.08 1.67 12.78
N VAL A 72 -0.54 0.49 12.57
CA VAL A 72 -1.17 -0.76 13.06
C VAL A 72 -1.17 -0.75 14.58
N LYS A 73 -2.33 -0.94 15.19
CA LYS A 73 -2.46 -1.01 16.66
C LYS A 73 -1.63 -2.16 17.23
N ASP A 74 -1.01 -1.95 18.38
CA ASP A 74 -0.06 -2.92 18.98
C ASP A 74 -0.66 -4.32 19.14
N HIS A 75 -1.92 -4.42 19.59
CA HIS A 75 -2.64 -5.71 19.73
C HIS A 75 -2.96 -6.40 18.40
N HIS A 76 -2.81 -5.73 17.25
CA HIS A 76 -2.99 -6.30 15.92
C HIS A 76 -1.68 -6.61 15.19
N ILE A 77 -0.51 -6.31 15.79
CA ILE A 77 0.80 -6.52 15.14
C ILE A 77 1.00 -7.99 14.75
N LEU A 78 0.65 -8.94 15.61
CA LEU A 78 0.80 -10.36 15.30
C LEU A 78 0.00 -10.75 14.05
N SER A 79 -1.27 -10.33 13.97
CA SER A 79 -2.11 -10.60 12.80
C SER A 79 -1.57 -9.92 11.54
N ALA A 80 -1.05 -8.69 11.65
CA ALA A 80 -0.43 -7.99 10.52
C ALA A 80 0.82 -8.73 10.01
N LYS A 81 1.65 -9.27 10.90
CA LYS A 81 2.83 -10.10 10.55
C LYS A 81 2.44 -11.36 9.79
N ILE A 82 1.39 -12.04 10.23
CA ILE A 82 0.87 -13.24 9.56
C ILE A 82 0.42 -12.86 8.15
N ARG A 83 -0.41 -11.81 8.01
CA ARG A 83 -0.89 -11.34 6.71
C ARG A 83 0.24 -10.92 5.78
N LEU A 84 1.26 -10.24 6.30
CA LEU A 84 2.46 -9.88 5.54
C LEU A 84 3.19 -11.12 5.02
N LYS A 85 3.46 -12.11 5.87
CA LYS A 85 4.07 -13.38 5.43
C LYS A 85 3.23 -14.08 4.37
N THR A 86 1.91 -14.14 4.55
CA THR A 86 1.00 -14.71 3.56
C THR A 86 1.02 -13.94 2.24
N ALA A 87 0.99 -12.61 2.28
CA ALA A 87 0.97 -11.76 1.09
C ALA A 87 2.29 -11.81 0.30
N LEU A 88 3.42 -12.03 0.99
CA LEU A 88 4.71 -12.23 0.34
C LEU A 88 4.79 -13.53 -0.46
N ASN A 89 4.03 -14.56 -0.06
CA ASN A 89 3.94 -15.84 -0.75
C ASN A 89 2.91 -15.84 -1.90
N ASP A 90 2.16 -14.76 -2.10
CA ASP A 90 1.21 -14.61 -3.20
C ASP A 90 1.82 -13.71 -4.31
N PRO A 91 2.32 -14.30 -5.41
CA PRO A 91 2.96 -13.55 -6.49
C PRO A 91 1.95 -12.83 -7.39
N THR A 92 0.64 -13.10 -7.28
CA THR A 92 -0.34 -12.61 -8.26
C THR A 92 -0.48 -11.09 -8.21
N TYR A 93 -0.46 -10.44 -9.38
CA TYR A 93 -0.62 -9.00 -9.56
C TYR A 93 -1.71 -8.75 -10.60
N ASP A 94 -2.93 -8.40 -10.17
CA ASP A 94 -4.00 -7.88 -11.02
C ASP A 94 -3.81 -6.39 -11.38
N LEU A 95 -3.40 -6.09 -12.61
CA LEU A 95 -3.13 -4.72 -13.10
C LEU A 95 -4.35 -3.79 -13.02
N LEU A 96 -5.57 -4.34 -12.95
CA LEU A 96 -6.83 -3.57 -12.97
C LEU A 96 -7.36 -3.26 -11.56
N GLY A 97 -6.74 -3.78 -10.49
CA GLY A 97 -7.34 -3.90 -9.15
C GLY A 97 -6.81 -3.01 -8.01
N ASN A 98 -5.95 -2.01 -8.24
CA ASN A 98 -5.26 -1.28 -7.15
C ASN A 98 -4.47 -2.19 -6.20
N ASN A 99 -3.67 -3.11 -6.75
CA ASN A 99 -2.95 -4.12 -5.96
C ASN A 99 -2.05 -3.57 -4.86
N CYS A 100 -1.39 -2.43 -5.06
CA CYS A 100 -0.54 -1.87 -4.02
C CYS A 100 -1.39 -1.41 -2.82
N GLU A 101 -2.55 -0.79 -3.06
CA GLU A 101 -3.50 -0.39 -2.02
C GLU A 101 -4.08 -1.63 -1.32
N HIS A 102 -4.55 -2.62 -2.08
CA HIS A 102 -5.09 -3.86 -1.53
C HIS A 102 -4.06 -4.63 -0.72
N PHE A 103 -2.82 -4.73 -1.22
CA PHE A 103 -1.71 -5.35 -0.51
C PHE A 103 -1.46 -4.64 0.82
N ALA A 104 -1.26 -3.33 0.79
CA ALA A 104 -0.91 -2.56 1.97
C ALA A 104 -2.04 -2.58 3.01
N ARG A 105 -3.29 -2.36 2.58
CA ARG A 105 -4.48 -2.41 3.47
C ARG A 105 -4.79 -3.81 3.97
N PHE A 106 -4.58 -4.85 3.18
CA PHE A 106 -4.72 -6.21 3.66
C PHE A 106 -3.76 -6.46 4.82
N ILE A 107 -2.51 -6.05 4.70
CA ILE A 107 -1.51 -6.22 5.76
C ILE A 107 -1.88 -5.40 7.00
N THR A 108 -2.17 -4.10 6.84
CA THR A 108 -2.34 -3.18 7.97
C THR A 108 -3.71 -3.27 8.62
N GLU A 109 -4.77 -3.47 7.83
CA GLU A 109 -6.17 -3.39 8.27
C GLU A 109 -6.90 -4.74 8.20
N GLY A 110 -6.34 -5.74 7.50
CA GLY A 110 -7.04 -7.01 7.25
C GLY A 110 -8.16 -6.92 6.22
N LYS A 111 -8.24 -5.81 5.48
CA LYS A 111 -9.30 -5.56 4.49
C LYS A 111 -8.69 -5.45 3.09
N LYS A 112 -9.20 -6.25 2.14
CA LYS A 112 -8.96 -6.06 0.70
C LYS A 112 -9.97 -5.04 0.13
N ARG A 113 -9.97 -3.80 0.60
CA ARG A 113 -10.83 -2.73 0.06
C ARG A 113 -9.98 -1.72 -0.69
N SER A 114 -10.39 -1.32 -1.90
CA SER A 114 -9.84 -0.15 -2.58
C SER A 114 -10.86 0.97 -2.54
N THR A 115 -10.38 2.18 -2.27
CA THR A 115 -11.17 3.41 -2.45
C THR A 115 -11.22 3.86 -3.91
N GLN A 116 -10.34 3.32 -4.76
CA GLN A 116 -10.09 3.79 -6.13
C GLN A 116 -10.87 3.00 -7.20
N VAL A 117 -11.29 1.76 -6.93
CA VAL A 117 -12.14 0.97 -7.86
C VAL A 117 -13.48 1.66 -8.13
N ASN A 118 -14.03 2.39 -7.16
CA ASN A 118 -15.28 3.14 -7.36
C ASN A 118 -15.11 4.32 -8.33
N VAL A 119 -13.93 4.95 -8.38
CA VAL A 119 -13.73 6.13 -9.23
C VAL A 119 -13.59 5.74 -10.70
N PHE A 120 -12.82 4.67 -11.00
CA PHE A 120 -12.69 4.18 -12.37
C PHE A 120 -13.99 3.57 -12.91
N ALA A 121 -14.73 2.81 -12.09
CA ALA A 121 -16.02 2.25 -12.49
C ALA A 121 -17.07 3.35 -12.77
N MET A 122 -17.11 4.40 -11.95
CA MET A 122 -17.99 5.54 -12.19
C MET A 122 -17.56 6.37 -13.41
N ALA A 123 -16.26 6.58 -13.63
CA ALA A 123 -15.77 7.31 -14.80
C ALA A 123 -16.05 6.57 -16.11
N ALA A 124 -15.90 5.24 -16.12
CA ALA A 124 -16.24 4.40 -17.27
C ALA A 124 -17.75 4.41 -17.56
N MET A 125 -18.60 4.34 -16.54
CA MET A 125 -20.05 4.46 -16.71
C MET A 125 -20.47 5.86 -17.18
N ALA A 126 -19.87 6.92 -16.63
CA ALA A 126 -20.16 8.29 -17.07
C ALA A 126 -19.77 8.54 -18.54
N GLY A 127 -18.62 8.00 -18.97
CA GLY A 127 -18.20 8.07 -20.37
C GLY A 127 -19.15 7.33 -21.33
N LEU A 128 -19.62 6.13 -20.93
CA LEU A 128 -20.62 5.37 -21.68
C LEU A 128 -21.96 6.11 -21.79
N VAL A 129 -22.46 6.68 -20.69
CA VAL A 129 -23.71 7.46 -20.68
C VAL A 129 -23.60 8.70 -21.56
N PHE A 130 -22.46 9.40 -21.53
CA PHE A 130 -22.23 10.57 -22.37
C PHE A 130 -22.20 10.22 -23.86
N LEU A 131 -21.50 9.14 -24.23
CA LEU A 131 -21.48 8.63 -25.60
C LEU A 131 -22.89 8.27 -26.09
N MET A 132 -23.67 7.57 -25.27
CA MET A 132 -25.05 7.18 -25.61
C MET A 132 -26.03 8.36 -25.64
N SER A 133 -25.70 9.50 -25.03
CA SER A 133 -26.53 10.72 -25.07
C SER A 133 -26.25 11.63 -26.27
N GLN A 134 -25.25 11.30 -27.09
CA GLN A 134 -24.91 12.04 -28.31
C GLN A 134 -25.42 11.39 -29.60
N ASP A 135 -26.10 10.26 -29.49
CA ASP A 135 -26.92 9.64 -30.55
C ASP A 135 -28.40 10.05 -30.39
#